data_AF-A0A0G1K3M9-F1
#
_entry.id   AF-A0A0G1K3M9-F1
#
_cell.length_a   1.000
_cell.length_b   1.000
_cell.length_c   1.000
_cell.angle_alpha   90.00
_cell.angle_beta   90.00
_cell.angle_gamma   90.00
#
_symmetry.space_group_name_H-M   'P 1'
#
loop_
_entity.id
_entity.type
_entity.pdbx_description
1 polymer ?
#
loop_
_entity_poly.entity_id
_entity_poly.type
_entity_poly.pdbx_seq_one_letter_code
_entity_poly.pdbx_strand_id
1 'polypeptide(L)'
;MLPVVTTPTAASGLSFRNGESILIGKTPADLARLTTELLRSKDAYRKIVMRAKKIVEQKYSWESVAKKLETVYKDVLRIQKG
;
A
#
# COMPACT_ATOMS: atom_id res chain seq x y z
N MET A 1 -1.16 -9.54 8.95
CA MET A 1 -1.39 -8.18 8.41
C MET A 1 -2.88 -7.88 8.48
N LEU A 2 -3.25 -6.64 8.82
CA LEU A 2 -4.64 -6.20 8.88
C LEU A 2 -5.01 -5.44 7.58
N PRO A 3 -6.27 -5.49 7.12
CA PRO A 3 -6.73 -4.65 6.03
C PRO A 3 -6.88 -3.20 6.50
N VAL A 4 -6.80 -2.26 5.56
CA VAL A 4 -6.86 -0.83 5.84
C VAL A 4 -8.07 -0.21 5.17
N VAL A 5 -8.82 0.59 5.94
CA VAL A 5 -9.88 1.49 5.47
C VAL A 5 -9.38 2.91 5.75
N THR A 6 -9.32 3.77 4.73
CA THR A 6 -8.66 5.08 4.84
C THR A 6 -9.29 6.13 3.93
N THR A 7 -8.73 7.34 3.94
CA THR A 7 -9.14 8.47 3.09
C THR A 7 -8.28 8.58 1.83
N PRO A 8 -8.75 9.27 0.77
CA PRO A 8 -7.94 9.51 -0.43
C PRO A 8 -6.60 10.18 -0.12
N THR A 9 -6.59 11.14 0.82
CA THR A 9 -5.39 11.87 1.23
C THR A 9 -4.34 10.92 1.82
N ALA A 10 -4.75 10.02 2.72
CA ALA A 10 -3.83 9.07 3.35
C ALA A 10 -3.37 7.94 2.42
N ALA A 11 -4.15 7.61 1.39
CA ALA A 11 -3.77 6.65 0.36
C ALA A 11 -2.89 7.26 -0.76
N SER A 12 -2.76 8.59 -0.80
CA SER A 12 -2.04 9.29 -1.86
C SER A 12 -0.56 8.88 -1.92
N GLY A 13 -0.03 8.71 -3.13
CA GLY A 13 1.36 8.29 -3.35
C GLY A 13 1.64 6.80 -3.12
N LEU A 14 0.67 6.01 -2.67
CA LEU A 14 0.80 4.57 -2.51
C LEU A 14 0.28 3.83 -3.76
N SER A 15 0.91 2.71 -4.08
CA SER A 15 0.56 1.85 -5.23
C SER A 15 -0.67 0.95 -4.98
N PHE A 16 -1.45 1.24 -3.94
CA PHE A 16 -2.64 0.46 -3.59
C PHE A 16 -3.84 0.86 -4.47
N ARG A 17 -4.75 -0.10 -4.69
CA ARG A 17 -5.98 0.12 -5.47
C ARG A 17 -7.21 -0.05 -4.58
N ASN A 18 -8.11 0.93 -4.65
CA ASN A 18 -9.38 0.93 -3.91
C ASN A 18 -10.22 -0.31 -4.28
N GLY A 19 -10.78 -1.00 -3.29
CA GLY A 19 -11.57 -2.21 -3.48
C GLY A 19 -10.75 -3.47 -3.77
N GLU A 20 -9.44 -3.34 -4.04
CA GLU A 20 -8.57 -4.48 -4.34
C GLU A 20 -7.57 -4.77 -3.23
N SER A 21 -6.85 -3.75 -2.75
CA SER A 21 -5.80 -3.88 -1.74
C SER A 21 -5.96 -2.88 -0.59
N ILE A 22 -6.92 -1.98 -0.68
CA ILE A 22 -7.26 -1.01 0.35
C ILE A 22 -8.71 -0.59 0.14
N LEU A 23 -9.41 -0.14 1.17
CA LEU A 23 -10.72 0.50 1.02
C LEU A 23 -10.58 2.01 1.28
N ILE A 24 -11.12 2.82 0.37
CA ILE A 24 -11.02 4.28 0.43
C ILE A 24 -12.43 4.88 0.52
N GLY A 25 -12.70 5.58 1.62
CA GLY A 25 -13.92 6.36 1.86
C GLY A 25 -13.62 7.85 1.94
N LYS A 26 -14.55 8.70 1.48
CA LYS A 26 -14.35 10.16 1.45
C LYS A 26 -14.93 10.86 2.68
N THR A 27 -15.92 10.24 3.32
CA THR A 27 -16.64 10.80 4.46
C THR A 27 -16.55 9.87 5.67
N PRO A 28 -16.80 10.36 6.89
CA PRO A 28 -16.91 9.50 8.08
C PRO A 28 -17.93 8.37 7.90
N ALA A 29 -19.06 8.64 7.23
CA ALA A 29 -20.09 7.64 6.93
C ALA A 29 -19.55 6.54 6.01
N ASP A 30 -18.76 6.88 4.99
CA ASP A 30 -18.11 5.89 4.13
C ASP A 30 -17.16 5.00 4.91
N LEU A 31 -16.33 5.58 5.77
CA LEU A 31 -15.35 4.83 6.57
C LEU A 31 -16.06 3.85 7.51
N ALA A 32 -17.12 4.29 8.19
CA ALA A 32 -17.92 3.44 9.06
C ALA A 32 -18.58 2.28 8.29
N ARG A 33 -19.20 2.60 7.14
CA ARG A 33 -19.86 1.61 6.28
C ARG A 33 -18.87 0.58 5.75
N LEU A 34 -17.77 1.02 5.14
CA LEU A 34 -16.73 0.15 4.57
C LEU A 34 -16.08 -0.73 5.64
N THR A 35 -15.82 -0.17 6.83
CA THR A 35 -15.28 -0.95 7.96
C THR A 35 -16.27 -2.03 8.39
N THR A 36 -17.56 -1.69 8.52
CA THR A 36 -18.60 -2.64 8.92
C THR A 36 -18.79 -3.75 7.87
N GLU A 37 -18.82 -3.41 6.59
CA GLU A 37 -18.89 -4.38 5.48
C GLU A 37 -17.69 -5.34 5.51
N LEU A 38 -16.50 -4.81 5.72
CA LEU A 38 -15.26 -5.59 5.79
C LEU A 38 -15.25 -6.55 6.98
N LEU A 39 -15.73 -6.12 8.15
CA LEU A 39 -15.82 -6.96 9.35
C LEU A 39 -16.84 -8.09 9.20
N ARG A 40 -17.90 -7.89 8.42
CA ARG A 40 -18.95 -8.89 8.19
C ARG A 40 -18.57 -9.95 7.14
N SER A 41 -17.57 -9.69 6.29
CA SER A 41 -17.16 -10.60 5.23
C SER A 41 -15.71 -11.06 5.37
N LYS A 42 -15.52 -12.29 5.88
CA LYS A 42 -14.20 -12.95 5.96
C LYS A 42 -13.53 -13.08 4.59
N ASP A 43 -14.32 -13.24 3.53
CA ASP A 43 -13.82 -13.36 2.17
C ASP A 43 -13.28 -12.04 1.63
N ALA A 44 -14.02 -10.94 1.80
CA ALA A 44 -13.55 -9.61 1.43
C ALA A 44 -12.28 -9.24 2.21
N TYR A 45 -12.28 -9.51 3.52
CA TYR A 45 -11.13 -9.34 4.38
C TYR A 45 -9.89 -10.05 3.82
N ARG A 46 -10.00 -11.35 3.54
CA ARG A 46 -8.88 -12.15 3.02
C ARG A 46 -8.38 -11.65 1.67
N LYS A 47 -9.28 -11.31 0.75
CA LYS A 47 -8.92 -10.80 -0.58
C LYS A 47 -8.12 -9.50 -0.50
N ILE A 48 -8.58 -8.53 0.30
CA ILE A 48 -7.88 -7.26 0.52
C ILE A 48 -6.49 -7.50 1.13
N VAL A 49 -6.41 -8.29 2.21
CA VAL A 49 -5.14 -8.57 2.91
C VAL A 49 -4.12 -9.24 2.00
N MET A 50 -4.52 -10.26 1.24
CA MET A 50 -3.59 -10.98 0.36
C MET A 50 -3.01 -10.08 -0.74
N ARG A 51 -3.85 -9.26 -1.37
CA ARG A 51 -3.42 -8.33 -2.43
C ARG A 51 -2.53 -7.22 -1.86
N ALA A 52 -2.89 -6.66 -0.72
CA ALA A 52 -2.09 -5.65 -0.04
C ALA A 52 -0.72 -6.20 0.40
N LYS A 53 -0.67 -7.41 0.96
CA LYS A 53 0.57 -8.05 1.40
C LYS A 53 1.54 -8.22 0.23
N LYS A 54 1.04 -8.71 -0.92
CA LYS A 54 1.84 -8.84 -2.14
C LYS A 54 2.44 -7.51 -2.60
N ILE A 55 1.66 -6.43 -2.56
CA ILE A 55 2.15 -5.08 -2.93
C ILE A 55 3.25 -4.62 -1.96
N VAL A 56 3.06 -4.82 -0.65
CA VAL A 56 4.05 -4.46 0.37
C VAL A 56 5.35 -5.23 0.15
N GLU A 57 5.29 -6.55 0.04
CA GLU A 57 6.46 -7.40 -0.17
C GLU A 57 7.24 -7.02 -1.44
N GLN A 58 6.55 -6.63 -2.50
CA GLN A 58 7.18 -6.31 -3.79
C GLN A 58 7.71 -4.88 -3.88
N LYS A 59 7.07 -3.90 -3.23
CA LYS A 59 7.35 -2.48 -3.46
C LYS A 59 7.87 -1.75 -2.23
N TYR A 60 7.47 -2.18 -1.04
CA TYR A 60 7.64 -1.47 0.21
C TYR A 60 8.39 -2.26 1.28
N SER A 61 8.91 -3.45 0.95
CA SER A 61 9.83 -4.18 1.83
C SER A 61 11.13 -3.41 2.00
N TRP A 62 11.79 -3.60 3.14
CA TRP A 62 13.07 -2.95 3.44
C TRP A 62 14.10 -3.26 2.36
N GLU A 63 14.16 -4.51 1.94
CA GLU A 63 15.06 -5.02 0.91
C GLU A 63 14.80 -4.34 -0.45
N SER A 64 13.53 -4.19 -0.85
CA SER A 64 13.16 -3.50 -2.09
C SER A 64 13.57 -2.03 -2.07
N VAL A 65 13.33 -1.34 -0.95
CA VAL A 65 13.67 0.08 -0.81
C VAL A 65 15.19 0.28 -0.76
N ALA A 66 15.91 -0.52 0.02
CA ALA A 66 17.36 -0.45 0.14
C ALA A 66 18.05 -0.66 -1.22
N LYS A 67 17.60 -1.65 -2.01
CA LYS A 67 18.13 -1.91 -3.35
C LYS A 67 17.93 -0.73 -4.32
N LYS A 68 16.79 -0.04 -4.24
CA LYS A 68 16.52 1.16 -5.04
C LYS A 68 17.47 2.30 -4.65
N LEU A 69 17.66 2.54 -3.35
CA LEU A 69 18.59 3.55 -2.85
C LEU A 69 20.04 3.24 -3.26
N GLU A 70 20.47 1.98 -3.13
CA GLU A 70 21.80 1.54 -3.54
C GLU A 70 22.08 1.82 -5.03
N THR A 71 21.06 1.63 -5.88
CA THR A 71 21.16 1.94 -7.31
C THR A 71 21.41 3.43 -7.52
N VAL A 72 20.61 4.29 -6.87
CA VAL A 72 20.78 5.75 -6.94
C VAL A 72 22.16 6.18 -6.44
N TYR A 73 22.64 5.62 -5.33
CA TYR A 73 23.97 5.95 -4.80
C TYR A 73 25.09 5.57 -5.78
N LYS A 74 25.00 4.39 -6.41
CA LYS A 74 25.97 3.97 -7.44
C LYS A 74 25.96 4.89 -8.65
N ASP A 75 24.79 5.35 -9.08
CA ASP A 75 24.66 6.25 -10.22
C ASP A 75 25.25 7.64 -9.93
N VAL A 76 25.00 8.19 -8.75
CA VAL A 76 25.62 9.46 -8.31
C VAL A 76 27.15 9.36 -8.26
N LEU A 77 27.69 8.25 -7.72
CA LEU A 77 29.14 8.02 -7.65
C LEU A 77 29.78 7.84 -9.03
N ARG A 78 29.04 7.35 -10.04
CA ARG A 78 29.53 7.26 -11.42
C ARG A 78 29.63 8.63 -12.08
N ILE A 79 28.65 9.52 -11.85
CA ILE A 79 28.63 10.87 -12.41
C ILE A 79 29.81 11.71 -11.89
N GLN A 80 30.22 11.55 -10.64
CA GLN A 80 31.36 12.29 -10.07
C GLN A 80 32.74 11.84 -10.56
N LYS A 81 32.83 10.67 -11.22
CA LYS A 81 34.11 10.12 -11.71
C LYS A 81 34.35 10.39 -13.21
N GLY A 82 33.41 11.05 -13.90
CA GLY A 82 33.57 11.53 -15.28
C GLY A 82 33.69 13.05 -15.29
#